data_AF-A0A2S8NWG6-F1
#
_entry.id   AF-A0A2S8NWG6-F1
#
_cell.length_a   1.000
_cell.length_b   1.000
_cell.length_c   1.000
_cell.angle_alpha   90.00
_cell.angle_beta   90.00
_cell.angle_gamma   90.00
#
_symmetry.space_group_name_H-M   'P 1'
#
loop_
_entity.id
_entity.type
_entity.pdbx_description
1 polymer ?
#
loop_
_entity_poly.entity_id
_entity_poly.type
_entity_poly.pdbx_seq_one_letter_code
_entity_poly.pdbx_strand_id
1 'polypeptide(L)'
;MHHFFDPSIKPIVVTDLSDKIIAVRTFGLEHYGYPNLIMYEVFRDYETLFYMILDSIFSLEFDTQKIFMFNNNEVKFTLDKQNNAIITMSKQSEVKITTYRDPFSQEIVKHKTKGLSELFGLPEVEISGTENEGIEILAYVVNELNSGAVIDDSTSIEIEGNFYELTTRSDRFGNSFLEISKIEFVELKQQYRQKNRIKMKEGLRRIK
;
A
#
# COMPACT_ATOMS: atom_id res chain seq x y z
N MET A 1 -12.29 10.63 -30.50
CA MET A 1 -11.17 11.50 -30.06
C MET A 1 -9.92 11.01 -30.76
N HIS A 2 -9.10 11.90 -31.32
CA HIS A 2 -7.81 11.50 -31.89
C HIS A 2 -6.82 11.33 -30.74
N HIS A 3 -6.37 10.10 -30.50
CA HIS A 3 -5.15 9.85 -29.74
C HIS A 3 -3.99 10.39 -30.57
N PHE A 4 -3.18 11.28 -30.00
CA PHE A 4 -1.92 11.69 -30.62
C PHE A 4 -0.82 10.85 -30.00
N PHE A 5 0.06 10.28 -30.82
CA PHE A 5 1.12 9.39 -30.35
C PHE A 5 2.45 9.87 -30.90
N ASP A 6 3.42 10.11 -30.02
CA ASP A 6 4.79 10.42 -30.41
C ASP A 6 5.74 9.30 -29.94
N PRO A 7 6.20 8.42 -30.86
CA PRO A 7 7.11 7.33 -30.51
C PRO A 7 8.51 7.79 -30.06
N SER A 8 8.83 9.08 -30.23
CA SER A 8 10.11 9.63 -29.78
C SER A 8 10.14 9.88 -28.27
N ILE A 9 8.98 10.06 -27.63
CA ILE A 9 8.86 10.24 -26.18
C ILE A 9 8.85 8.87 -25.51
N LYS A 10 9.93 8.58 -24.77
CA LYS A 10 10.12 7.31 -24.08
C LYS A 10 10.82 7.52 -22.73
N PRO A 11 10.65 6.61 -21.76
CA PRO A 11 11.45 6.62 -20.55
C PRO A 11 12.94 6.46 -20.90
N ILE A 12 13.78 7.35 -20.37
CA ILE A 12 15.23 7.32 -20.53
C ILE A 12 15.85 7.10 -19.16
N VAL A 13 16.61 6.01 -19.03
CA VAL A 13 17.38 5.71 -17.83
C VAL A 13 18.57 6.65 -17.75
N VAL A 14 18.75 7.26 -16.57
CA VAL A 14 19.90 8.10 -16.24
C VAL A 14 20.75 7.35 -15.24
N THR A 15 22.02 7.15 -15.58
CA THR A 15 23.02 6.50 -14.73
C THR A 15 24.06 7.50 -14.24
N ASP A 16 24.70 7.18 -13.13
CA ASP A 16 25.93 7.85 -12.72
C ASP A 16 27.15 7.30 -13.48
N LEU A 17 28.35 7.82 -13.15
CA LEU A 17 29.62 7.39 -13.75
C LEU A 17 30.00 5.93 -13.41
N SER A 18 29.29 5.29 -12.49
CA SER A 18 29.49 3.89 -12.07
C SER A 18 28.41 2.96 -12.64
N ASP A 19 27.67 3.42 -13.65
CA ASP A 19 26.52 2.73 -14.26
C ASP A 19 25.36 2.42 -13.30
N LYS A 20 25.32 3.07 -12.12
CA LYS A 20 24.19 2.94 -11.20
C LYS A 20 23.04 3.81 -11.71
N ILE A 21 21.85 3.23 -11.80
CA ILE A 21 20.64 3.96 -12.13
C ILE A 21 20.32 4.96 -11.01
N ILE A 22 20.22 6.24 -11.37
CA ILE A 22 19.88 7.33 -10.45
C ILE A 22 18.50 7.93 -10.71
N ALA A 23 18.00 7.81 -11.95
CA ALA A 23 16.65 8.22 -12.30
C ALA A 23 16.19 7.59 -13.62
N VAL A 24 14.89 7.66 -13.87
CA VAL A 24 14.29 7.50 -15.19
C VAL A 24 13.50 8.76 -15.50
N ARG A 25 13.61 9.30 -16.71
CA ARG A 25 12.87 10.50 -17.10
C ARG A 25 12.42 10.49 -18.55
N THR A 26 11.41 11.27 -18.87
CA THR A 26 11.03 11.59 -20.25
C THR A 26 11.54 12.97 -20.65
N PHE A 27 11.51 13.26 -21.96
CA PHE A 27 11.78 14.56 -22.54
C PHE A 27 10.79 14.86 -23.65
N GLY A 28 10.50 16.15 -23.86
CA GLY A 28 9.67 16.63 -24.97
C GLY A 28 8.17 16.67 -24.68
N LEU A 29 7.71 16.19 -23.52
CA LEU A 29 6.29 16.30 -23.13
C LEU A 29 5.82 17.75 -23.01
N GLU A 30 6.74 18.65 -22.68
CA GLU A 30 6.51 20.09 -22.58
C GLU A 30 6.03 20.71 -23.91
N HIS A 31 6.43 20.16 -25.06
CA HIS A 31 5.95 20.59 -26.38
C HIS A 31 4.45 20.31 -26.60
N TYR A 32 3.87 19.44 -25.77
CA TYR A 32 2.47 19.06 -25.76
C TYR A 32 1.71 19.67 -24.57
N GLY A 33 2.35 20.55 -23.81
CA GLY A 33 1.75 21.17 -22.62
C GLY A 33 1.73 20.29 -21.38
N TYR A 34 2.47 19.17 -21.37
CA TYR A 34 2.56 18.25 -20.23
C TYR A 34 3.93 18.35 -19.54
N PRO A 35 4.02 18.15 -18.22
CA PRO A 35 5.29 18.10 -17.53
C PRO A 35 6.11 16.86 -17.94
N ASN A 36 7.43 16.98 -18.02
CA ASN A 36 8.28 15.80 -18.18
C ASN A 36 8.18 14.93 -16.91
N LEU A 37 8.20 13.61 -17.09
CA LEU A 37 8.08 12.65 -16.00
C LEU A 37 9.48 12.33 -15.46
N ILE A 38 9.64 12.26 -14.13
CA ILE A 38 10.90 11.89 -13.48
C ILE A 38 10.64 10.91 -12.34
N MET A 39 11.39 9.81 -12.27
CA MET A 39 11.36 8.85 -11.17
C MET A 39 12.78 8.66 -10.64
N TYR A 40 13.00 8.91 -9.34
CA TYR A 40 14.30 8.70 -8.70
C TYR A 40 14.43 7.30 -8.08
N GLU A 41 13.35 6.80 -7.46
CA GLU A 41 13.30 5.44 -6.90
C GLU A 41 12.89 4.43 -7.98
N VAL A 42 13.86 4.02 -8.79
CA VAL A 42 13.63 3.10 -9.92
C VAL A 42 13.42 1.67 -9.43
N PHE A 43 12.30 1.07 -9.80
CA PHE A 43 11.92 -0.31 -9.47
C PHE A 43 11.77 -1.15 -10.74
N ARG A 44 11.69 -2.49 -10.62
CA ARG A 44 11.76 -3.42 -11.76
C ARG A 44 10.78 -3.13 -12.91
N ASP A 45 9.54 -2.76 -12.60
CA ASP A 45 8.46 -2.58 -13.59
C ASP A 45 8.22 -1.10 -13.96
N TYR A 46 9.22 -0.24 -13.79
CA TYR A 46 9.09 1.20 -14.04
C TYR A 46 8.63 1.51 -15.46
N GLU A 47 9.08 0.74 -16.47
CA GLU A 47 8.75 0.98 -17.87
C GLU A 47 7.25 0.88 -18.13
N THR A 48 6.59 -0.13 -17.55
CA THR A 48 5.14 -0.31 -17.67
C THR A 48 4.39 0.86 -17.05
N LEU A 49 4.83 1.36 -15.90
CA LEU A 49 4.23 2.56 -15.29
C LEU A 49 4.40 3.78 -16.21
N PHE A 50 5.60 4.00 -16.76
CA PHE A 50 5.84 5.12 -17.67
C PHE A 50 4.97 5.05 -18.93
N TYR A 51 4.87 3.89 -19.57
CA TYR A 51 4.03 3.73 -20.76
C TYR A 51 2.54 3.92 -20.44
N MET A 52 2.06 3.40 -19.32
CA MET A 52 0.68 3.62 -18.87
C MET A 52 0.37 5.11 -18.66
N ILE A 53 1.32 5.87 -18.08
CA ILE A 53 1.17 7.32 -17.91
C ILE A 53 1.20 8.04 -19.26
N LEU A 54 2.13 7.67 -20.15
CA LEU A 54 2.23 8.24 -21.49
C LEU A 54 0.95 8.00 -22.31
N ASP A 55 0.38 6.80 -22.24
CA ASP A 55 -0.90 6.48 -22.89
C ASP A 55 -2.03 7.36 -22.36
N SER A 56 -2.06 7.62 -21.05
CA SER A 56 -3.02 8.55 -20.44
C SER A 56 -2.83 9.99 -20.95
N ILE A 57 -1.57 10.43 -21.12
CA ILE A 57 -1.23 11.75 -21.68
C ILE A 57 -1.69 11.86 -23.14
N PHE A 58 -1.35 10.87 -23.96
CA PHE A 58 -1.69 10.79 -25.37
C PHE A 58 -3.19 10.63 -25.63
N SER A 59 -3.92 10.14 -24.64
CA SER A 59 -5.38 10.09 -24.62
C SER A 59 -6.04 11.37 -24.08
N LEU A 60 -5.25 12.36 -23.67
CA LEU A 60 -5.71 13.62 -23.04
C LEU A 60 -6.46 13.41 -21.71
N GLU A 61 -6.24 12.28 -21.05
CA GLU A 61 -6.91 11.92 -19.79
C GLU A 61 -6.02 12.13 -18.55
N PHE A 62 -4.74 12.39 -18.78
CA PHE A 62 -3.76 12.56 -17.72
C PHE A 62 -4.01 13.83 -16.90
N ASP A 63 -4.00 13.65 -15.59
CA ASP A 63 -4.14 14.72 -14.59
C ASP A 63 -3.29 14.37 -13.38
N THR A 64 -2.35 15.24 -13.05
CA THR A 64 -1.42 15.08 -11.91
C THR A 64 -2.13 15.02 -10.56
N GLN A 65 -3.39 15.48 -10.46
CA GLN A 65 -4.19 15.43 -9.24
C GLN A 65 -4.98 14.13 -9.10
N LYS A 66 -5.08 13.32 -10.17
CA LYS A 66 -5.74 12.01 -10.10
C LYS A 66 -4.86 11.00 -9.38
N ILE A 67 -5.51 10.11 -8.66
CA ILE A 67 -4.86 8.95 -8.04
C ILE A 67 -4.59 7.94 -9.15
N PHE A 68 -3.33 7.68 -9.44
CA PHE A 68 -2.91 6.61 -10.34
C PHE A 68 -2.57 5.37 -9.51
N MET A 69 -3.11 4.21 -9.89
CA MET A 69 -2.80 2.94 -9.24
C MET A 69 -1.90 2.10 -10.14
N PHE A 70 -0.82 1.56 -9.57
CA PHE A 70 0.09 0.66 -10.28
C PHE A 70 0.58 -0.43 -9.33
N ASN A 71 0.35 -1.70 -9.68
CA ASN A 71 0.67 -2.86 -8.83
C ASN A 71 0.22 -2.66 -7.36
N ASN A 72 -1.05 -2.30 -7.16
CA ASN A 72 -1.64 -2.00 -5.84
C ASN A 72 -1.01 -0.86 -5.04
N ASN A 73 -0.08 -0.11 -5.62
CA ASN A 73 0.52 1.07 -5.02
C ASN A 73 -0.08 2.34 -5.62
N GLU A 74 -0.31 3.33 -4.78
CA GLU A 74 -0.69 4.66 -5.24
C GLU A 74 0.55 5.40 -5.75
N VAL A 75 0.45 5.86 -7.00
CA VAL A 75 1.42 6.68 -7.70
C VAL A 75 1.02 8.15 -7.51
N LYS A 76 1.93 8.90 -6.90
CA LYS A 76 1.78 10.33 -6.61
C LYS A 76 2.69 11.14 -7.51
N PHE A 77 2.16 12.24 -8.00
CA PHE A 77 2.90 13.21 -8.81
C PHE A 77 3.13 14.49 -7.99
N THR A 78 4.38 14.93 -7.91
CA THR A 78 4.73 16.23 -7.34
C THR A 78 5.51 17.03 -8.37
N LEU A 79 5.14 18.28 -8.58
CA LEU A 79 5.88 19.15 -9.51
C LEU A 79 7.15 19.69 -8.84
N ASP A 80 8.26 19.60 -9.56
CA ASP A 80 9.53 20.22 -9.14
C ASP A 80 9.62 21.70 -9.53
N LYS A 81 10.75 22.34 -9.21
CA LYS A 81 11.00 23.76 -9.53
C LYS A 81 11.07 24.05 -11.03
N GLN A 82 11.27 23.04 -11.86
CA GLN A 82 11.37 23.13 -13.32
C GLN A 82 10.07 22.68 -14.00
N ASN A 83 8.99 22.48 -13.25
CA ASN A 83 7.71 21.98 -13.74
C ASN A 83 7.78 20.55 -14.31
N ASN A 84 8.71 19.73 -13.84
CA ASN A 84 8.70 18.29 -14.09
C ASN A 84 7.81 17.59 -13.06
N ALA A 85 7.08 16.56 -13.49
CA ALA A 85 6.28 15.71 -12.63
C ALA A 85 7.16 14.59 -12.06
N ILE A 86 7.52 14.73 -10.79
CA ILE A 86 8.20 13.69 -10.03
C ILE A 86 7.18 12.61 -9.68
N ILE A 87 7.41 11.41 -10.19
CA ILE A 87 6.70 10.18 -9.87
C ILE A 87 7.28 9.64 -8.57
N THR A 88 6.43 9.56 -7.56
CA THR A 88 6.71 8.86 -6.31
C THR A 88 5.67 7.78 -6.13
N MET A 89 6.10 6.56 -5.88
CA MET A 89 5.16 5.58 -5.37
C MET A 89 5.08 5.76 -3.86
N SER A 90 3.87 5.96 -3.37
CA SER A 90 3.66 5.69 -1.96
C SER A 90 3.96 4.20 -1.76
N LYS A 91 4.87 3.90 -0.83
CA LYS A 91 5.03 2.55 -0.29
C LYS A 91 3.76 2.22 0.49
N GLN A 92 2.65 2.05 -0.22
CA GLN A 92 1.47 1.46 0.38
C GLN A 92 1.83 0.00 0.54
N SER A 93 2.16 -0.36 1.78
CA SER A 93 2.05 -1.69 2.36
C SER A 93 1.27 -2.66 1.45
N GLU A 94 1.96 -3.31 0.51
CA GLU A 94 1.33 -4.37 -0.25
C GLU A 94 0.90 -5.40 0.79
N VAL A 95 -0.34 -5.89 0.69
CA VAL A 95 -0.75 -6.97 1.58
C VAL A 95 0.05 -8.20 1.17
N LYS A 96 1.17 -8.45 1.86
CA LYS A 96 2.01 -9.62 1.65
C LYS A 96 1.26 -10.81 2.24
N ILE A 97 1.09 -11.87 1.45
CA ILE A 97 0.59 -13.15 1.97
C ILE A 97 1.79 -13.98 2.40
N THR A 98 2.05 -14.05 3.70
CA THR A 98 3.03 -14.97 4.28
C THR A 98 2.38 -16.34 4.42
N THR A 99 2.93 -17.34 3.74
CA THR A 99 2.51 -18.74 3.90
C THR A 99 3.61 -19.49 4.61
N TYR A 100 3.32 -20.05 5.77
CA TYR A 100 4.28 -20.86 6.51
C TYR A 100 3.60 -22.09 7.12
N ARG A 101 4.42 -23.08 7.45
CA ARG A 101 3.95 -24.27 8.17
C ARG A 101 3.98 -23.97 9.66
N ASP A 102 2.83 -24.04 10.30
CA ASP A 102 2.74 -23.86 11.75
C ASP A 102 3.61 -24.94 12.44
N PRO A 103 4.53 -24.54 13.33
CA PRO A 103 5.45 -25.48 13.96
C PRO A 103 4.78 -26.43 14.96
N PHE A 104 3.61 -26.07 15.49
CA PHE A 104 2.83 -26.85 16.45
C PHE A 104 1.79 -27.74 15.75
N SER A 105 0.99 -27.18 14.84
CA SER A 105 -0.08 -27.93 14.16
C SER A 105 0.39 -28.66 12.90
N GLN A 106 1.56 -28.30 12.34
CA GLN A 106 2.08 -28.79 11.05
C GLN A 106 1.19 -28.45 9.84
N GLU A 107 0.16 -27.63 10.02
CA GLU A 107 -0.72 -27.17 8.95
C GLU A 107 -0.09 -26.00 8.19
N ILE A 108 -0.48 -25.83 6.93
CA ILE A 108 -0.08 -24.67 6.13
C ILE A 108 -1.00 -23.53 6.49
N VAL A 109 -0.46 -22.52 7.17
CA VAL A 109 -1.20 -21.33 7.55
C VAL A 109 -0.78 -20.18 6.64
N LYS A 110 -1.77 -19.39 6.22
CA LYS A 110 -1.57 -18.18 5.43
C LYS A 110 -1.94 -17.00 6.29
N HIS A 111 -1.08 -16.00 6.35
CA HIS A 111 -1.34 -14.72 6.96
C HIS A 111 -1.22 -13.62 5.92
N LYS A 112 -2.04 -12.59 6.04
CA LYS A 112 -1.95 -11.31 5.33
C LYS A 112 -1.25 -10.34 6.27
N THR A 113 -0.24 -9.62 5.80
CA THR A 113 0.48 -8.58 6.56
C THR A 113 0.74 -7.37 5.67
N LYS A 114 0.97 -6.21 6.28
CA LYS A 114 1.24 -4.94 5.61
C LYS A 114 2.68 -4.42 5.78
N GLY A 115 3.59 -5.19 6.37
CA GLY A 115 5.01 -4.80 6.45
C GLY A 115 5.25 -3.64 7.40
N LEU A 116 4.56 -3.62 8.55
CA LEU A 116 4.64 -2.54 9.52
C LEU A 116 6.02 -2.41 10.16
N SER A 117 6.78 -3.50 10.24
CA SER A 117 8.17 -3.46 10.72
C SER A 117 9.06 -2.67 9.78
N GLU A 118 8.87 -2.81 8.47
CA GLU A 118 9.64 -2.07 7.45
C GLU A 118 9.21 -0.60 7.38
N LEU A 119 7.93 -0.31 7.61
CA LEU A 119 7.34 1.02 7.44
C LEU A 119 7.46 1.92 8.68
N PHE A 120 7.32 1.36 9.88
CA PHE A 120 7.22 2.12 11.14
C PHE A 120 8.17 1.64 12.23
N GLY A 121 8.95 0.56 12.01
CA GLY A 121 9.76 -0.06 13.05
C GLY A 121 8.93 -0.67 14.18
N LEU A 122 7.67 -1.03 13.89
CA LEU A 122 6.71 -1.61 14.83
C LEU A 122 6.58 -3.12 14.61
N PRO A 123 6.10 -3.89 15.61
CA PRO A 123 5.73 -5.29 15.41
C PRO A 123 4.80 -5.45 14.20
N GLU A 124 4.99 -6.52 13.42
CA GLU A 124 4.11 -6.81 12.29
C GLU A 124 2.68 -7.01 12.76
N VAL A 125 1.70 -6.65 11.93
CA VAL A 125 0.28 -6.96 12.19
C VAL A 125 -0.19 -7.93 11.12
N GLU A 126 -0.70 -9.06 11.58
CA GLU A 126 -1.07 -10.19 10.73
C GLU A 126 -2.53 -10.57 10.95
N ILE A 127 -3.22 -10.95 9.87
CA ILE A 127 -4.56 -11.55 9.94
C ILE A 127 -4.58 -12.83 9.11
N SER A 128 -5.41 -13.80 9.50
CA SER A 128 -5.59 -15.01 8.70
C SER A 128 -5.89 -14.68 7.23
N GLY A 129 -5.17 -15.36 6.33
CA GLY A 129 -5.32 -15.22 4.90
C GLY A 129 -6.68 -15.70 4.38
N THR A 130 -7.41 -16.49 5.16
CA THR A 130 -8.78 -16.92 4.85
C THR A 130 -9.84 -15.91 5.25
N GLU A 131 -9.51 -14.87 6.04
CA GLU A 131 -10.45 -13.81 6.37
C GLU A 131 -10.66 -12.92 5.14
N ASN A 132 -11.91 -12.81 4.67
CA ASN A 132 -12.26 -12.06 3.47
C ASN A 132 -11.96 -10.57 3.65
N GLU A 133 -12.30 -10.03 4.81
CA GLU A 133 -12.15 -8.63 5.20
C GLU A 133 -10.70 -8.27 5.59
N GLY A 134 -9.77 -9.22 5.58
CA GLY A 134 -8.42 -9.01 6.11
C GLY A 134 -7.61 -7.90 5.42
N ILE A 135 -7.86 -7.63 4.14
CA ILE A 135 -7.20 -6.52 3.43
C ILE A 135 -7.69 -5.17 3.98
N GLU A 136 -9.00 -5.05 4.20
CA GLU A 136 -9.66 -3.83 4.69
C GLU A 136 -9.27 -3.55 6.13
N ILE A 137 -9.25 -4.59 6.97
CA ILE A 137 -8.82 -4.51 8.37
C ILE A 137 -7.37 -4.03 8.47
N LEU A 138 -6.46 -4.62 7.70
CA LEU A 138 -5.06 -4.19 7.69
C LEU A 138 -4.90 -2.77 7.17
N ALA A 139 -5.64 -2.37 6.13
CA ALA A 139 -5.63 -1.00 5.63
C ALA A 139 -6.12 0.00 6.69
N TYR A 140 -7.14 -0.38 7.46
CA TYR A 140 -7.64 0.41 8.56
C TYR A 140 -6.57 0.59 9.65
N VAL A 141 -5.89 -0.48 10.06
CA VAL A 141 -4.78 -0.45 11.05
C VAL A 141 -3.67 0.50 10.60
N VAL A 142 -3.24 0.44 9.34
CA VAL A 142 -2.21 1.35 8.82
C VAL A 142 -2.65 2.82 8.87
N ASN A 143 -3.92 3.10 8.54
CA ASN A 143 -4.45 4.46 8.59
C ASN A 143 -4.49 5.02 10.02
N GLU A 144 -4.85 4.20 11.00
CA GLU A 144 -4.85 4.58 12.42
C GLU A 144 -3.42 4.80 12.94
N LEU A 145 -2.44 3.99 12.53
CA LEU A 145 -1.04 4.24 12.88
C LEU A 145 -0.53 5.56 12.26
N ASN A 146 -0.89 5.84 11.01
CA ASN A 146 -0.56 7.11 10.34
C ASN A 146 -1.20 8.33 11.01
N SER A 147 -2.35 8.17 11.67
CA SER A 147 -3.00 9.23 12.43
C SER A 147 -2.42 9.41 13.84
N GLY A 148 -1.43 8.59 14.21
CA GLY A 148 -0.74 8.63 15.50
C GLY A 148 -1.39 7.77 16.59
N ALA A 149 -2.32 6.89 16.25
CA ALA A 149 -2.91 5.96 17.21
C ALA A 149 -1.90 4.90 17.65
N VAL A 150 -2.01 4.46 18.91
CA VAL A 150 -1.25 3.32 19.43
C VAL A 150 -2.12 2.07 19.32
N ILE A 151 -1.58 1.03 18.70
CA ILE A 151 -2.26 -0.25 18.49
C ILE A 151 -1.47 -1.35 19.21
N ASP A 152 -2.14 -2.06 20.11
CA ASP A 152 -1.59 -3.09 21.00
C ASP A 152 -2.66 -4.13 21.41
N ASP A 153 -2.33 -5.06 22.31
CA ASP A 153 -3.25 -6.09 22.84
C ASP A 153 -4.49 -5.53 23.57
N SER A 154 -4.45 -4.25 23.98
CA SER A 154 -5.58 -3.55 24.60
C SER A 154 -6.54 -2.96 23.56
N THR A 155 -6.18 -3.04 22.28
CA THR A 155 -6.94 -2.51 21.17
C THR A 155 -7.94 -3.54 20.64
N SER A 156 -9.13 -3.07 20.27
CA SER A 156 -10.12 -3.88 19.56
C SER A 156 -10.66 -3.12 18.35
N ILE A 157 -10.93 -3.87 17.28
CA ILE A 157 -11.40 -3.32 16.01
C ILE A 157 -12.86 -3.77 15.81
N GLU A 158 -13.76 -2.81 15.59
CA GLU A 158 -15.16 -3.08 15.25
C GLU A 158 -15.43 -2.66 13.80
N ILE A 159 -15.77 -3.64 12.95
CA ILE A 159 -16.09 -3.45 11.53
C ILE A 159 -17.40 -4.16 11.22
N GLU A 160 -18.39 -3.42 10.73
CA GLU A 160 -19.70 -3.95 10.30
C GLU A 160 -20.40 -4.85 11.34
N GLY A 161 -20.22 -4.56 12.64
CA GLY A 161 -20.78 -5.33 13.75
C GLY A 161 -20.00 -6.60 14.13
N ASN A 162 -18.92 -6.90 13.41
CA ASN A 162 -17.92 -7.90 13.79
C ASN A 162 -16.86 -7.26 14.69
N PHE A 163 -16.37 -8.05 15.64
CA PHE A 163 -15.33 -7.64 16.59
C PHE A 163 -14.08 -8.46 16.34
N TYR A 164 -12.96 -7.76 16.30
CA TYR A 164 -11.63 -8.35 16.13
C TYR A 164 -10.76 -7.95 17.31
N GLU A 165 -10.00 -8.89 17.82
CA GLU A 165 -8.98 -8.67 18.84
C GLU A 165 -7.58 -8.73 18.24
N LEU A 166 -6.66 -8.00 18.87
CA LEU A 166 -5.24 -8.11 18.62
C LEU A 166 -4.59 -8.86 19.76
N THR A 167 -3.75 -9.84 19.41
CA THR A 167 -2.98 -10.62 20.37
C THR A 167 -1.52 -10.66 19.94
N THR A 168 -0.62 -10.26 20.83
CA THR A 168 0.81 -10.41 20.60
C THR A 168 1.19 -11.89 20.57
N ARG A 169 1.80 -12.30 19.47
CA ARG A 169 2.37 -13.61 19.20
C ARG A 169 3.86 -13.47 18.93
N SER A 170 4.55 -14.61 18.88
CA SER A 170 5.94 -14.67 18.47
C SER A 170 6.12 -15.74 17.40
N ASP A 171 6.91 -15.42 16.39
CA ASP A 171 7.27 -16.38 15.35
C ASP A 171 8.32 -17.39 15.86
N ARG A 172 8.64 -18.38 15.02
CA ARG A 172 9.67 -19.40 15.33
C ARG A 172 11.10 -18.84 15.48
N PHE A 173 11.32 -17.59 15.11
CA PHE A 173 12.59 -16.88 15.22
C PHE A 173 12.63 -15.93 16.43
N GLY A 174 11.54 -15.86 17.21
CA GLY A 174 11.42 -15.01 18.39
C GLY A 174 10.97 -13.57 18.09
N ASN A 175 10.61 -13.24 16.85
CA ASN A 175 10.09 -11.92 16.52
C ASN A 175 8.63 -11.81 16.95
N SER A 176 8.29 -10.70 17.62
CA SER A 176 6.92 -10.41 18.03
C SER A 176 6.09 -9.84 16.88
N PHE A 177 4.83 -10.29 16.76
CA PHE A 177 3.84 -9.75 15.84
C PHE A 177 2.46 -9.70 16.52
N LEU A 178 1.57 -8.84 16.06
CA LEU A 178 0.19 -8.70 16.50
C LEU A 178 -0.72 -9.50 15.56
N GLU A 179 -1.33 -10.56 16.07
CA GLU A 179 -2.31 -11.35 15.35
C GLU A 179 -3.71 -10.79 15.56
N ILE A 180 -4.40 -10.49 14.44
CA ILE A 180 -5.80 -10.09 14.44
C ILE A 180 -6.67 -11.35 14.31
N SER A 181 -7.56 -11.55 15.28
CA SER A 181 -8.50 -12.68 15.30
C SER A 181 -9.94 -12.21 15.46
N LYS A 182 -10.88 -12.87 14.76
CA LYS A 182 -12.31 -12.57 14.86
C LYS A 182 -12.90 -13.19 16.12
N ILE A 183 -13.72 -12.41 16.83
CA ILE A 183 -14.40 -12.86 18.06
C ILE A 183 -15.78 -13.44 17.70
N GLU A 184 -15.95 -14.75 17.93
CA GLU A 184 -17.19 -15.46 17.60
C GLU A 184 -18.26 -15.41 18.71
N PHE A 185 -17.87 -15.29 19.99
CA PHE A 185 -18.81 -15.44 21.13
C PHE A 185 -19.43 -14.12 21.62
N VAL A 186 -20.73 -14.16 21.92
CA VAL A 186 -21.55 -12.99 22.31
C VAL A 186 -21.16 -12.42 23.70
N GLU A 187 -20.78 -13.26 24.66
CA GLU A 187 -20.35 -12.82 26.00
C GLU A 187 -19.00 -12.09 25.96
N LEU A 188 -18.07 -12.56 25.13
CA LEU A 188 -16.79 -11.89 24.89
C LEU A 188 -17.01 -10.49 24.32
N LYS A 189 -17.92 -10.32 23.34
CA LYS A 189 -18.23 -9.01 22.75
C LYS A 189 -18.62 -7.92 23.77
N GLN A 190 -19.17 -8.29 24.94
CA GLN A 190 -19.49 -7.33 25.99
C GLN A 190 -18.26 -6.85 26.76
N GLN A 191 -17.28 -7.73 27.02
CA GLN A 191 -16.01 -7.37 27.66
C GLN A 191 -15.16 -6.44 26.79
N TYR A 192 -15.14 -6.64 25.47
CA TYR A 192 -14.40 -5.77 24.53
C TYR A 192 -14.98 -4.37 24.39
N ARG A 193 -16.22 -4.10 24.86
CA ARG A 193 -16.73 -2.72 24.99
C ARG A 193 -15.93 -1.87 25.97
N GLN A 194 -15.13 -2.49 26.86
CA GLN A 194 -14.29 -1.81 27.85
C GLN A 194 -12.86 -1.57 27.38
N LYS A 195 -12.43 -2.15 26.25
CA LYS A 195 -11.12 -1.92 25.64
C LYS A 195 -11.08 -0.60 24.85
N ASN A 196 -9.89 -0.11 24.54
CA ASN A 196 -9.72 1.03 23.63
C ASN A 196 -10.26 0.63 22.25
N ARG A 197 -11.46 1.12 21.92
CA ARG A 197 -12.20 0.72 20.73
C ARG A 197 -11.96 1.71 19.62
N ILE A 198 -11.46 1.20 18.49
CA ILE A 198 -11.37 1.96 17.26
C ILE A 198 -12.50 1.52 16.33
N LYS A 199 -13.27 2.49 15.82
CA LYS A 199 -14.48 2.26 15.04
C LYS A 199 -14.32 2.80 13.63
N MET A 200 -14.46 1.90 12.65
CA MET A 200 -14.55 2.30 11.26
C MET A 200 -15.92 2.92 10.98
N LYS A 201 -15.96 4.19 10.56
CA LYS A 201 -17.20 4.82 10.05
C LYS A 201 -17.49 4.27 8.65
N GLU A 202 -18.74 3.90 8.39
CA GLU A 202 -19.21 3.48 7.06
C GLU A 202 -18.81 4.51 6.00
N GLY A 203 -17.89 4.14 5.12
CA GLY A 203 -17.38 5.08 4.12
C GLY A 203 -16.51 4.50 3.00
N LEU A 204 -15.90 3.32 3.18
CA LEU A 204 -15.00 2.74 2.17
C LEU A 204 -15.67 1.75 1.19
N ARG A 205 -16.99 1.50 1.31
CA ARG A 205 -17.75 0.64 0.36
C ARG A 205 -17.94 1.23 -1.05
N ARG A 206 -17.21 2.28 -1.44
CA ARG A 206 -17.25 2.84 -2.80
C ARG A 206 -15.87 2.91 -3.42
N ILE A 207 -15.34 1.75 -3.77
CA ILE A 207 -14.50 1.64 -4.97
C ILE A 207 -15.11 0.49 -5.78
N LYS A 208 -15.83 0.86 -6.84
CA LYS A 208 -16.37 -0.03 -7.87
C LYS A 208 -15.37 -0.11 -9.00
#